data_AF-A0A164IM61-F1
#
_entry.id   AF-A0A164IM61-F1
#
_cell.length_a   1.000
_cell.length_b   1.000
_cell.length_c   1.000
_cell.angle_alpha   90.00
_cell.angle_beta   90.00
_cell.angle_gamma   90.00
#
_symmetry.space_group_name_H-M   'P 1'
#
loop_
_entity.id
_entity.type
_entity.pdbx_description
1 polymer ?
#
loop_
_entity_poly.entity_id
_entity_poly.type
_entity_poly.pdbx_seq_one_letter_code
_entity_poly.pdbx_strand_id
1 'polypeptide(L)'
;MDENTIPALVEKLCRSLSNGKSSETSKEYEAKYKLALQLLSSQQLSLHNHETEFSIVQNIKKLLGSKERYQDARKFDELYTRLTSSSILKNRKAVLELMYYLAQTPASAATEPVIRHSFTLPSLVTFTSDARCLKNT
;
A
#
# COMPACT_ATOMS: atom_id res chain seq x y z
N MET A 1 20.88 1.57 -14.88
CA MET A 1 19.49 1.86 -14.46
C MET A 1 19.58 2.46 -13.08
N ASP A 2 18.88 3.56 -12.82
CA ASP A 2 18.89 4.21 -11.51
C ASP A 2 18.26 3.28 -10.46
N GLU A 3 19.07 2.79 -9.52
CA GLU A 3 18.69 1.78 -8.52
C GLU A 3 17.63 2.25 -7.52
N ASN A 4 17.29 3.54 -7.56
CA ASN A 4 16.42 4.24 -6.61
C ASN A 4 15.10 4.75 -7.25
N THR A 5 14.75 4.26 -8.44
CA THR A 5 13.46 4.59 -9.06
C THR A 5 12.33 3.77 -8.43
N ILE A 6 11.11 4.33 -8.41
CA ILE A 6 9.92 3.64 -7.86
C ILE A 6 9.75 2.25 -8.52
N PRO A 7 9.82 2.10 -9.85
CA PRO A 7 9.67 0.78 -10.47
C PRO A 7 10.76 -0.23 -10.06
N ALA A 8 12.00 0.22 -9.84
CA ALA A 8 13.09 -0.64 -9.39
C ALA A 8 12.93 -1.06 -7.91
N LEU A 9 12.41 -0.18 -7.06
CA LEU A 9 12.10 -0.50 -5.66
C LEU A 9 10.91 -1.48 -5.55
N VAL A 10 9.89 -1.29 -6.39
CA VAL A 10 8.75 -2.22 -6.48
C VAL A 10 9.22 -3.59 -6.99
N GLU A 11 10.14 -3.62 -7.96
CA GLU A 11 10.73 -4.86 -8.46
C GLU A 11 11.48 -5.61 -7.35
N LYS A 12 12.35 -4.90 -6.61
CA LYS A 12 13.06 -5.44 -5.44
C LYS A 12 12.10 -5.98 -4.39
N LEU A 13 11.02 -5.25 -4.09
CA LEU A 13 10.00 -5.68 -3.13
C LEU A 13 9.29 -6.97 -3.60
N CYS A 14 8.83 -7.02 -4.86
CA CYS A 14 8.19 -8.20 -5.43
C CYS A 14 9.11 -9.42 -5.36
N ARG A 15 10.40 -9.27 -5.71
CA ARG A 15 11.38 -10.36 -5.59
C ARG A 15 11.57 -10.80 -4.15
N SER A 16 11.71 -9.86 -3.21
CA SER A 16 11.89 -10.18 -1.80
C SER A 16 10.70 -10.94 -1.19
N LEU A 17 9.48 -10.64 -1.63
CA LEU A 17 8.26 -11.33 -1.18
C LEU A 17 8.09 -12.71 -1.84
N SER A 18 8.62 -12.90 -3.05
CA SER A 18 8.56 -14.17 -3.80
C SER A 18 9.67 -15.16 -3.45
N ASN A 19 10.84 -14.69 -2.99
CA ASN A 19 12.02 -15.53 -2.72
C ASN A 19 11.81 -16.63 -1.63
N GLY A 20 10.71 -16.60 -0.88
CA GLY A 20 10.32 -17.67 0.06
C GLY A 20 9.55 -18.84 -0.58
N LYS A 21 9.15 -18.72 -1.86
CA LYS A 21 8.38 -19.74 -2.59
C LYS A 21 9.18 -20.18 -3.81
N SER A 22 9.89 -21.29 -3.68
CA SER A 22 10.73 -21.94 -4.71
C SER A 22 9.99 -22.38 -5.99
N SER A 23 8.73 -22.00 -6.17
CA SER A 23 7.82 -22.48 -7.23
C SER A 23 7.14 -21.35 -8.02
N GLU A 24 7.32 -20.07 -7.64
CA GLU A 24 6.68 -18.98 -8.39
C GLU A 24 7.30 -18.87 -9.78
N THR A 25 6.56 -19.32 -10.78
CA THR A 25 6.95 -19.23 -12.18
C THR A 25 7.16 -17.77 -12.58
N SER A 26 8.07 -17.52 -13.53
CA SER A 26 8.37 -16.17 -14.03
C SER A 26 7.12 -15.35 -14.41
N LYS A 27 6.02 -16.02 -14.78
CA LYS A 27 4.74 -15.40 -15.16
C LYS A 27 3.95 -14.88 -13.96
N GLU A 28 3.96 -15.59 -12.83
CA GLU A 28 3.26 -15.15 -11.61
C GLU A 28 3.93 -13.92 -11.00
N TYR A 29 5.27 -13.92 -10.99
CA TYR A 29 6.05 -12.75 -10.61
C TYR A 29 5.73 -11.53 -11.48
N GLU A 30 5.71 -11.69 -12.80
CA GLU A 30 5.44 -10.60 -13.73
C GLU A 30 4.02 -10.03 -13.55
N ALA A 31 3.03 -10.91 -13.31
CA ALA A 31 1.66 -10.49 -13.02
C ALA A 31 1.56 -9.66 -11.73
N LYS A 32 2.24 -10.08 -10.65
CA LYS A 32 2.27 -9.33 -9.38
C LYS A 32 2.98 -7.99 -9.51
N TYR A 33 4.09 -7.95 -10.23
CA TYR A 33 4.83 -6.72 -10.49
C TYR A 33 3.99 -5.72 -11.28
N LYS A 34 3.34 -6.16 -12.37
CA LYS A 34 2.43 -5.33 -13.16
C LYS A 34 1.26 -4.81 -12.32
N LEU A 35 0.65 -5.67 -11.51
CA LEU A 35 -0.43 -5.28 -10.61
C LEU A 35 0.01 -4.22 -9.59
N ALA A 36 1.19 -4.38 -8.99
CA ALA A 36 1.74 -3.42 -8.03
C ALA A 36 1.97 -2.05 -8.68
N LEU A 37 2.56 -2.02 -9.88
CA LEU A 37 2.72 -0.77 -10.64
C LEU A 37 1.38 -0.14 -11.01
N GLN A 38 0.42 -0.96 -11.47
CA GLN A 38 -0.93 -0.50 -11.78
C GLN A 38 -1.58 0.14 -10.55
N LEU A 39 -1.53 -0.49 -9.39
CA LEU A 39 -2.07 0.06 -8.13
C LEU A 39 -1.46 1.42 -7.79
N LEU A 40 -0.12 1.51 -7.82
CA LEU A 40 0.60 2.75 -7.54
C LEU A 40 0.31 3.86 -8.56
N SER A 41 0.07 3.50 -9.83
CA SER A 41 -0.27 4.47 -10.89
C SER A 41 -1.75 4.87 -10.91
N SER A 42 -2.64 3.97 -10.47
CA SER A 42 -4.10 4.16 -10.46
C SER A 42 -4.60 4.92 -9.23
N GLN A 43 -3.78 5.01 -8.19
CA GLN A 43 -4.02 5.93 -7.09
C GLN A 43 -3.82 7.36 -7.61
N GLN A 44 -4.89 7.91 -8.20
CA GLN A 44 -5.12 9.34 -8.10
C GLN A 44 -4.94 9.71 -6.63
N LEU A 45 -4.11 10.72 -6.37
CA LEU A 45 -3.73 11.28 -5.07
C LEU A 45 -4.92 11.78 -4.22
N SER A 46 -6.15 11.35 -4.53
CA SER A 46 -7.44 11.81 -4.00
C SER A 46 -7.89 11.11 -2.71
N LEU A 47 -7.18 10.11 -2.20
CA LEU A 47 -7.33 9.69 -0.80
C LEU A 47 -6.33 10.46 0.05
N HIS A 48 -6.53 11.77 0.04
CA HIS A 48 -5.93 12.68 1.01
C HIS A 48 -6.49 12.30 2.38
N ASN A 49 -5.86 11.31 3.03
CA ASN A 49 -6.11 10.97 4.42
C ASN A 49 -5.86 12.24 5.23
N HIS A 50 -6.95 12.94 5.58
CA HIS A 50 -7.00 14.04 6.52
C HIS A 50 -6.49 13.65 7.92
N GLU A 51 -6.26 12.35 8.14
CA GLU A 51 -5.61 11.88 9.35
C GLU A 51 -4.20 12.46 9.50
N THR A 52 -3.97 13.04 10.67
CA THR A 52 -2.67 13.58 11.04
C THR A 52 -1.75 12.45 11.51
N GLU A 53 -0.43 12.71 11.57
CA GLU A 53 0.52 11.79 12.24
C GLU A 53 0.03 11.44 13.65
N PHE A 54 -0.51 12.42 14.38
CA PHE A 54 -1.11 12.22 15.69
C PHE A 54 -2.30 11.24 15.66
N SER A 55 -3.21 11.38 14.69
CA SER A 55 -4.36 10.47 14.53
C SER A 55 -3.90 9.01 14.36
N ILE A 56 -2.90 8.77 13.50
CA ILE A 56 -2.34 7.44 13.26
C ILE A 56 -1.69 6.88 14.54
N VAL A 57 -0.94 7.71 15.28
CA VAL A 57 -0.33 7.31 16.56
C VAL A 57 -1.40 6.88 17.57
N GLN A 58 -2.51 7.62 17.66
CA GLN A 58 -3.63 7.23 18.52
C GLN A 58 -4.26 5.91 18.07
N ASN A 59 -4.41 5.69 16.77
CA ASN A 59 -4.95 4.44 16.22
C ASN A 59 -4.04 3.24 16.54
N ILE A 60 -2.71 3.40 16.46
CA ILE A 60 -1.75 2.36 16.85
C ILE A 60 -1.83 2.06 18.36
N LYS A 61 -1.90 3.10 19.21
CA LYS A 61 -2.05 2.91 20.66
C LYS A 61 -3.33 2.16 21.01
N LYS A 62 -4.45 2.52 20.37
CA LYS A 62 -5.73 1.82 20.53
C LYS A 62 -5.61 0.35 20.13
N LEU A 63 -4.95 0.06 19.00
CA LEU A 63 -4.71 -1.31 18.52
C LEU A 63 -3.88 -2.15 19.51
N LEU A 64 -2.87 -1.55 20.16
CA LEU A 64 -2.06 -2.23 21.17
C LEU A 64 -2.82 -2.43 22.48
N GLY A 65 -3.61 -1.43 22.91
CA GLY A 65 -4.45 -1.51 24.09
C GLY A 65 -5.59 -2.53 23.97
N SER A 66 -6.22 -2.64 22.80
CA SER A 66 -7.31 -3.61 22.57
C SER A 66 -6.87 -5.07 22.56
N LYS A 67 -5.55 -5.33 22.41
CA LYS A 67 -4.97 -6.68 22.44
C LYS A 67 -4.31 -7.01 23.79
N GLU A 68 -4.58 -6.20 24.83
CA GLU A 68 -3.97 -6.29 26.16
C GLU A 68 -2.42 -6.21 26.14
N ARG A 69 -1.84 -5.65 25.08
CA ARG A 69 -0.38 -5.52 24.89
C ARG A 69 0.13 -4.21 25.49
N TYR A 70 -0.18 -3.97 26.77
CA TYR A 70 0.14 -2.70 27.44
C TYR A 70 1.64 -2.39 27.49
N GLN A 71 2.48 -3.42 27.63
CA GLN A 71 3.94 -3.25 27.58
C GLN A 71 4.42 -2.76 26.20
N ASP A 72 3.82 -3.28 25.12
CA ASP A 72 4.14 -2.85 23.76
C ASP A 72 3.61 -1.45 23.47
N ALA A 73 2.46 -1.07 24.05
CA ALA A 73 1.95 0.31 23.97
C ALA A 73 2.92 1.31 24.60
N ARG A 74 3.47 1.00 25.78
CA ARG A 74 4.49 1.83 26.45
C ARG A 74 5.78 1.89 25.64
N LYS A 75 6.25 0.74 25.12
CA LYS A 75 7.44 0.69 24.28
C LYS A 75 7.26 1.46 22.97
N PHE A 76 6.06 1.43 22.39
CA PHE A 76 5.73 2.23 21.21
C PHE A 76 5.84 3.73 21.51
N ASP A 77 5.40 4.18 22.68
CA ASP A 77 5.54 5.59 23.09
C ASP A 77 7.00 6.05 23.19
N GLU A 78 7.86 5.22 23.76
CA GLU A 78 9.30 5.49 23.83
C GLU A 78 9.93 5.53 22.43
N LEU A 79 9.58 4.58 21.56
CA LEU A 79 10.07 4.52 20.18
C LEU A 79 9.59 5.70 19.34
N TYR A 80 8.32 6.09 19.48
CA TYR A 80 7.77 7.23 18.76
C TYR A 80 8.42 8.54 19.23
N THR A 81 8.66 8.71 20.53
CA THR A 81 9.41 9.87 21.06
C THR A 81 10.83 9.96 20.49
N ARG A 82 11.51 8.82 20.32
CA ARG A 82 12.82 8.76 19.67
C ARG A 82 12.74 9.03 18.17
N LEU A 83 11.65 8.64 17.53
CA LEU A 83 11.42 8.90 16.11
C LEU A 83 11.13 10.39 15.87
N THR A 84 10.39 11.05 16.77
CA THR A 84 10.06 12.47 16.64
C THR A 84 11.26 13.38 16.84
N SER A 85 12.22 12.98 17.69
CA SER A 85 13.49 13.67 17.89
C SER A 85 14.50 13.44 16.76
N SER A 86 14.29 12.45 15.90
CA SER A 86 15.12 12.19 14.72
C SER A 86 14.67 13.01 13.52
N SER A 87 15.62 13.66 12.84
CA SER A 87 15.41 14.43 11.61
C SER A 87 15.60 13.62 10.32
N ILE A 88 15.99 12.34 10.43
CA ILE A 88 16.37 11.51 9.28
C ILE A 88 15.15 11.15 8.42
N LEU A 89 14.01 10.86 9.04
CA LEU A 89 12.82 10.40 8.34
C LEU A 89 11.87 11.57 8.04
N LYS A 90 11.90 12.07 6.80
CA LYS A 90 11.06 13.21 6.38
C LYS A 90 9.56 12.88 6.30
N ASN A 91 9.20 11.63 5.99
CA ASN A 91 7.81 11.20 5.83
C ASN A 91 7.41 10.16 6.89
N ARG A 92 7.47 10.56 8.17
CA ARG A 92 7.13 9.70 9.31
C ARG A 92 5.71 9.18 9.25
N LYS A 93 4.76 10.06 8.89
CA LYS A 93 3.34 9.73 8.73
C LYS A 93 3.14 8.52 7.83
N ALA A 94 3.66 8.54 6.60
CA ALA A 94 3.44 7.45 5.64
C ALA A 94 4.02 6.11 6.13
N VAL A 95 5.15 6.14 6.85
CA VAL A 95 5.73 4.93 7.44
C VAL A 95 4.86 4.38 8.56
N LEU A 96 4.40 5.24 9.47
CA LEU A 96 3.50 4.84 10.56
C LEU A 96 2.16 4.29 10.03
N GLU A 97 1.63 4.93 9.00
CA GLU A 97 0.42 4.53 8.30
C GLU A 97 0.57 3.14 7.65
N LEU A 98 1.68 2.92 6.93
CA LEU A 98 2.01 1.60 6.38
C LEU A 98 2.06 0.53 7.48
N MET A 99 2.79 0.79 8.57
CA MET A 99 2.90 -0.15 9.69
C MET A 99 1.53 -0.44 10.33
N TYR A 100 0.69 0.59 10.48
CA TYR A 100 -0.65 0.44 11.02
C TYR A 100 -1.54 -0.45 10.14
N TYR A 101 -1.54 -0.26 8.82
CA TYR A 101 -2.32 -1.09 7.90
C TYR A 101 -1.82 -2.54 7.85
N LEU A 102 -0.50 -2.75 7.86
CA LEU A 102 0.08 -4.10 7.92
C LEU A 102 -0.24 -4.81 9.26
N ALA A 103 -0.30 -4.09 10.37
CA ALA A 103 -0.62 -4.66 11.68
C ALA A 103 -2.11 -5.02 11.86
N GLN A 104 -2.99 -4.43 11.05
CA GLN A 104 -4.42 -4.75 11.02
C GLN A 104 -4.72 -6.03 10.25
N THR A 105 -3.83 -6.47 9.35
CA THR A 105 -4.06 -7.68 8.58
C THR A 105 -3.89 -8.90 9.51
N PRO A 106 -4.93 -9.72 9.76
CA PRO A 106 -4.81 -10.88 10.64
C PRO A 106 -3.83 -11.89 10.01
N ALA A 107 -2.81 -12.29 10.77
CA ALA A 107 -1.82 -13.30 10.36
C ALA A 107 -2.39 -14.74 10.23
N SER A 108 -3.72 -14.89 10.23
CA SER A 108 -4.41 -16.17 10.07
C SER A 108 -5.83 -15.93 9.57
N ALA A 109 -5.98 -15.75 8.26
CA ALA A 109 -7.21 -16.10 7.56
C ALA A 109 -6.79 -16.96 6.37
N ALA A 110 -6.86 -18.28 6.56
CA ALA A 110 -7.02 -19.20 5.46
C ALA A 110 -8.18 -18.67 4.60
N THR A 111 -7.89 -18.36 3.34
CA THR A 111 -8.88 -18.33 2.26
C THR A 111 -10.20 -17.62 2.59
N GLU A 112 -10.15 -16.36 3.03
CA GLU A 112 -11.29 -15.46 2.85
C GLU A 112 -10.95 -14.42 1.79
N PRO A 113 -11.86 -14.14 0.85
CA PRO A 113 -11.63 -13.13 -0.15
C PRO A 113 -11.44 -11.81 0.59
N VAL A 114 -10.28 -11.18 0.36
CA VAL A 114 -10.01 -9.78 0.66
C VAL A 114 -11.34 -9.05 0.50
N ILE A 115 -11.89 -8.51 1.60
CA ILE A 115 -13.00 -7.57 1.52
C ILE A 115 -12.42 -6.43 0.70
N ARG A 116 -12.68 -6.50 -0.60
CA ARG A 116 -12.39 -5.46 -1.55
C ARG A 116 -13.18 -4.29 -0.99
N HIS A 117 -12.50 -3.29 -0.44
CA HIS A 117 -12.99 -1.95 -0.65
C HIS A 117 -13.06 -1.83 -2.17
N SER A 118 -14.26 -2.06 -2.69
CA SER A 118 -14.59 -2.01 -4.09
C SER A 118 -14.35 -0.58 -4.53
N PHE A 119 -13.14 -0.30 -4.98
CA PHE A 119 -12.95 0.67 -6.03
C PHE A 119 -13.56 0.01 -7.27
N THR A 120 -14.81 0.36 -7.56
CA THR A 120 -15.38 0.18 -8.88
C THR A 120 -14.51 0.97 -9.83
N LEU A 121 -13.57 0.28 -10.48
CA LEU A 121 -12.89 0.82 -11.65
C LEU A 121 -13.99 1.17 -12.67
N PRO A 122 -14.05 2.41 -13.19
CA PRO A 122 -14.89 2.70 -14.33
C PRO A 122 -14.53 1.72 -15.45
N SER A 123 -15.52 0.99 -15.94
CA SER A 123 -15.36 0.11 -17.09
C SER A 123 -14.82 0.93 -18.26
N LEU A 124 -13.58 0.67 -18.66
CA LEU A 124 -12.98 1.18 -19.90
C LEU A 124 -13.53 0.37 -21.08
N VAL A 125 -14.83 0.47 -21.30
CA VAL A 125 -15.47 0.03 -22.54
C VAL A 125 -16.27 1.21 -23.07
N THR A 126 -15.59 2.10 -23.78
CA THR A 126 -16.04 2.89 -24.96
C THR A 126 -15.21 4.16 -25.12
N PHE A 127 -14.02 4.01 -25.70
CA PHE A 127 -13.42 5.07 -26.51
C PHE A 127 -12.94 4.48 -27.83
N THR A 128 -13.90 3.98 -28.60
CA THR A 128 -13.79 3.99 -30.06
C THR A 128 -14.85 4.97 -30.54
N SER A 129 -14.51 6.27 -30.50
CA SER A 129 -15.30 7.27 -31.23
C SER A 129 -14.94 7.12 -32.70
N ASP A 130 -15.91 6.63 -33.46
CA ASP A 130 -15.96 6.64 -34.91
C ASP A 130 -15.66 8.05 -35.45
N ALA A 131 -14.48 8.20 -36.07
CA ALA A 131 -14.20 9.31 -36.96
C ALA A 131 -14.47 8.87 -38.41
N ARG A 132 -15.75 8.79 -38.79
CA ARG A 132 -16.15 8.87 -40.21
C ARG A 132 -17.26 9.91 -40.36
N CYS A 133 -16.81 11.15 -40.46
CA CYS A 133 -17.65 12.26 -40.89
C CYS A 133 -17.94 12.09 -42.39
N LEU A 134 -19.22 11.98 -42.70
CA LEU A 134 -19.79 12.01 -44.04
C LEU A 134 -19.35 13.27 -44.78
N LYS A 135 -18.82 13.11 -46.00
CA LYS A 135 -18.76 14.20 -46.97
C LYS A 135 -20.07 14.19 -47.75
N ASN A 136 -20.83 15.26 -47.57
CA ASN A 136 -22.03 15.62 -48.32
C ASN A 136 -21.74 15.62 -49.83
N THR A 137 -22.69 15.11 -50.60
CA THR A 137 -22.95 15.53 -51.99
C THR A 137 -24.30 16.19 -52.01
#